data_AF-A0A3N6M365-F1
#
_entry.id   AF-A0A3N6M365-F1
#
_cell.length_a   1.000
_cell.length_b   1.000
_cell.length_c   1.000
_cell.angle_alpha   90.00
_cell.angle_beta   90.00
_cell.angle_gamma   90.00
#
_symmetry.space_group_name_H-M   'P 1'
#
loop_
_entity.id
_entity.type
_entity.pdbx_description
1 polymer ?
#
loop_
_entity_poly.entity_id
_entity_poly.type
_entity_poly.pdbx_seq_one_letter_code
_entity_poly.pdbx_strand_id
1 'polypeptide(L)'
;MSDDVDTITFSIESEDGSDEITVPSGLVDLVSEGDQTDAETVGDVVLLSFASRAHHLVHHGDGADDDLEAQEARVMDLFEERFGVTFGEATGHQH
;
A
#
# COMPACT_ATOMS: atom_id res chain seq x y z
N MET A 1 -14.94 11.03 27.24
CA MET A 1 -13.55 10.71 26.88
C MET A 1 -13.67 9.65 25.81
N SER A 2 -12.89 9.69 24.72
CA SER A 2 -12.89 8.51 23.84
C SER A 2 -12.00 7.51 24.56
N ASP A 3 -12.62 6.63 25.33
CA ASP A 3 -12.01 5.47 25.96
C ASP A 3 -11.26 4.65 24.89
N ASP A 4 -10.08 4.15 25.25
CA ASP A 4 -9.03 3.51 24.43
C ASP A 4 -9.43 2.97 23.04
N VAL A 5 -8.64 3.35 22.03
CA VAL A 5 -8.74 2.76 20.68
C VAL A 5 -7.97 1.45 20.67
N ASP A 6 -8.65 0.34 20.41
CA ASP A 6 -8.03 -0.97 20.26
C ASP A 6 -6.98 -0.95 19.15
N THR A 7 -5.87 -1.67 19.38
CA THR A 7 -4.75 -1.77 18.44
C THR A 7 -4.37 -3.20 18.16
N ILE A 8 -3.85 -3.44 16.97
CA ILE A 8 -3.25 -4.70 16.55
C ILE A 8 -1.82 -4.46 16.09
N THR A 9 -0.93 -5.41 16.39
CA THR A 9 0.49 -5.37 16.02
C THR A 9 0.77 -6.43 14.96
N PHE A 10 1.46 -6.03 13.89
CA PHE A 10 1.94 -6.90 12.82
C PHE A 10 3.47 -6.95 12.88
N SER A 11 4.04 -8.12 12.59
CA SER A 11 5.48 -8.27 12.37
C SER A 11 5.76 -8.31 10.87
N ILE A 12 6.83 -7.61 10.46
CA ILE A 12 7.31 -7.55 9.09
C ILE A 12 8.70 -8.19 9.10
N GLU A 13 8.91 -9.20 8.25
CA GLU A 13 10.18 -9.91 8.14
C GLU A 13 10.74 -9.77 6.72
N SER A 14 12.05 -9.55 6.63
CA SER A 14 12.82 -9.49 5.38
C SER A 14 14.17 -10.21 5.58
N GLU A 15 14.92 -10.41 4.49
CA GLU A 15 16.24 -11.07 4.56
C GLU A 15 17.24 -10.28 5.44
N ASP A 16 17.08 -8.97 5.54
CA ASP A 16 17.98 -8.08 6.27
C ASP A 16 17.56 -7.82 7.73
N GLY A 17 16.37 -8.28 8.13
CA GLY A 17 15.87 -8.12 9.50
C GLY A 17 14.34 -8.11 9.62
N SER A 18 13.87 -7.84 10.83
CA SER A 18 12.44 -7.73 11.15
C SER A 18 12.10 -6.41 11.83
N ASP A 19 10.84 -6.00 11.69
CA ASP A 19 10.24 -4.83 12.34
C ASP A 19 8.82 -5.16 12.81
N GLU A 20 8.25 -4.29 13.65
CA GLU A 20 6.86 -4.40 14.12
C GLU A 20 6.12 -3.08 13.92
N ILE A 21 4.88 -3.17 13.46
CA ILE A 21 3.99 -2.01 13.33
C ILE A 21 2.72 -2.22 14.13
N THR A 22 2.30 -1.19 14.88
CA THR A 22 1.05 -1.20 15.65
C THR A 22 0.12 -0.15 15.08
N VAL A 23 -1.10 -0.57 14.73
CA VAL A 23 -2.14 0.30 14.14
C VAL A 23 -3.46 0.12 14.88
N PRO A 24 -4.36 1.13 14.85
CA PRO A 24 -5.73 0.97 15.33
C PRO A 24 -6.43 -0.18 14.60
N SER A 25 -6.96 -1.16 15.32
CA SER A 25 -7.65 -2.32 14.72
C SER A 25 -8.87 -1.89 13.91
N GLY A 26 -9.61 -0.91 14.41
CA GLY A 26 -10.77 -0.36 13.69
C GLY A 26 -10.43 0.30 12.34
N LEU A 27 -9.17 0.67 12.08
CA LEU A 27 -8.76 1.12 10.74
C LEU A 27 -8.51 -0.05 9.79
N VAL A 28 -8.02 -1.19 10.30
CA VAL A 28 -7.86 -2.41 9.52
C VAL A 28 -9.24 -2.93 9.10
N ASP A 29 -10.18 -3.00 10.04
CA ASP A 29 -11.57 -3.40 9.75
C ASP A 29 -12.28 -2.47 8.76
N LEU A 30 -11.94 -1.18 8.76
CA LEU A 30 -12.58 -0.19 7.90
C LEU A 30 -12.15 -0.33 6.43
N VAL A 31 -10.90 -0.74 6.19
CA VAL A 31 -10.31 -0.79 4.85
C VAL A 31 -10.21 -2.20 4.29
N SER A 32 -10.58 -3.22 5.07
CA SER A 32 -10.66 -4.60 4.59
C SER A 32 -11.79 -4.78 3.58
N GLU A 33 -11.56 -5.64 2.59
CA GLU A 33 -12.53 -5.95 1.55
C GLU A 33 -12.89 -7.45 1.57
N GLY A 34 -14.18 -7.75 1.57
CA GLY A 34 -14.67 -9.14 1.54
C GLY A 34 -14.29 -9.93 2.79
N ASP A 35 -13.67 -11.10 2.59
CA ASP A 35 -13.25 -12.02 3.65
C ASP A 35 -11.74 -11.97 3.92
N GLN A 36 -11.08 -10.86 3.60
CA GLN A 36 -9.65 -10.66 3.82
C GLN A 36 -9.27 -10.83 5.29
N THR A 37 -8.09 -11.42 5.51
CA THR A 37 -7.43 -11.40 6.82
C THR A 37 -6.82 -10.02 7.10
N ASP A 38 -6.60 -9.71 8.37
CA ASP A 38 -5.93 -8.46 8.79
C ASP A 38 -4.56 -8.28 8.13
N ALA A 39 -3.81 -9.39 7.96
CA ALA A 39 -2.49 -9.37 7.32
C ALA A 39 -2.58 -9.10 5.81
N GLU A 40 -3.59 -9.65 5.12
CA GLU A 40 -3.84 -9.34 3.71
C GLU A 40 -4.20 -7.86 3.54
N THR A 41 -5.08 -7.35 4.41
CA THR A 41 -5.51 -5.95 4.42
C THR A 41 -4.32 -4.99 4.59
N VAL A 42 -3.43 -5.26 5.55
CA VAL A 42 -2.22 -4.44 5.73
C VAL A 42 -1.27 -4.57 4.55
N GLY A 43 -1.14 -5.76 3.97
CA GLY A 43 -0.36 -5.97 2.75
C GLY A 43 -0.87 -5.13 1.57
N ASP A 44 -2.19 -5.04 1.41
CA ASP A 44 -2.85 -4.21 0.39
C ASP A 44 -2.55 -2.73 0.61
N VAL A 45 -2.69 -2.26 1.85
CA VAL A 45 -2.39 -0.87 2.22
C VAL A 45 -0.93 -0.52 1.93
N VAL A 46 0.01 -1.43 2.18
CA VAL A 46 1.43 -1.24 1.88
C VAL A 46 1.66 -1.10 0.37
N LEU A 47 1.11 -2.00 -0.45
CA LEU A 47 1.30 -1.95 -1.89
C LEU A 47 0.66 -0.70 -2.51
N LEU A 48 -0.57 -0.37 -2.11
CA LEU A 48 -1.25 0.87 -2.51
C LEU A 48 -0.41 2.10 -2.14
N SER A 49 0.17 2.09 -0.94
CA SER A 49 1.05 3.15 -0.44
C SER A 49 2.32 3.33 -1.29
N PHE A 50 2.96 2.25 -1.71
CA PHE A 50 4.14 2.33 -2.57
C PHE A 50 3.77 2.78 -3.99
N ALA A 51 2.72 2.21 -4.57
CA ALA A 51 2.22 2.60 -5.89
C ALA A 51 1.90 4.10 -5.94
N SER A 52 1.13 4.61 -4.97
CA SER A 52 0.78 6.03 -4.90
C SER A 52 1.99 6.95 -4.75
N ARG A 53 2.99 6.57 -3.96
CA ARG A 53 4.22 7.37 -3.78
C ARG A 53 5.09 7.34 -5.03
N ALA A 54 5.28 6.19 -5.65
CA ALA A 54 6.06 6.06 -6.88
C ALA A 54 5.41 6.86 -8.01
N HIS A 55 4.10 6.69 -8.23
CA HIS A 55 3.31 7.47 -9.20
C HIS A 55 3.49 8.97 -9.00
N HIS A 56 3.36 9.43 -7.74
CA HIS A 56 3.51 10.84 -7.41
C HIS A 56 4.92 11.35 -7.72
N LEU A 57 5.96 10.60 -7.37
CA LEU A 57 7.34 11.01 -7.65
C LEU A 57 7.62 11.08 -9.15
N VAL A 58 7.10 10.14 -9.94
CA VAL A 58 7.30 10.08 -11.40
C VAL A 58 6.50 11.15 -12.14
N HIS A 59 5.20 11.25 -11.87
CA HIS A 59 4.29 12.08 -12.68
C HIS A 59 4.01 13.46 -12.08
N HIS A 60 4.32 13.66 -10.80
CA HIS A 60 4.06 14.91 -10.08
C HIS A 60 5.29 15.49 -9.36
N GLY A 61 6.41 14.76 -9.35
CA GLY A 61 7.71 15.25 -8.91
C GLY A 61 8.46 16.00 -10.02
N ASP A 62 9.59 16.58 -9.65
CA ASP A 62 10.49 17.25 -10.61
C ASP A 62 11.54 16.27 -11.13
N GLY A 63 11.35 15.78 -12.36
CA GLY A 63 12.38 15.08 -13.15
C GLY A 63 12.77 13.70 -12.63
N ALA A 64 11.89 12.72 -12.81
CA ALA A 64 12.23 11.31 -12.61
C ALA A 64 13.30 10.85 -13.62
N ASP A 65 14.21 9.99 -13.16
CA ASP A 65 15.16 9.28 -14.01
C ASP A 65 14.59 7.91 -14.44
N ASP A 66 15.23 7.31 -15.45
CA ASP A 66 14.83 6.02 -16.02
C ASP A 66 14.75 4.90 -14.94
N ASP A 67 15.56 4.99 -13.89
CA ASP A 67 15.56 4.01 -12.80
C ASP A 67 14.28 4.14 -11.96
N LEU A 68 13.87 5.35 -11.59
CA LEU A 68 12.64 5.59 -10.84
C LEU A 68 11.39 5.28 -11.68
N GLU A 69 11.40 5.59 -12.97
CA GLU A 69 10.34 5.19 -13.91
C GLU A 69 10.18 3.66 -13.98
N ALA A 70 11.29 2.91 -14.01
CA ALA A 70 11.24 1.45 -14.00
C ALA A 70 10.68 0.87 -12.69
N GLN A 71 10.97 1.50 -11.55
CA GLN A 71 10.40 1.10 -10.25
C GLN A 71 8.89 1.38 -10.19
N GLU A 72 8.45 2.52 -10.71
CA GLU A 72 7.03 2.87 -10.82
C GLU A 72 6.29 1.85 -11.70
N ALA A 73 6.80 1.59 -12.90
CA ALA A 73 6.20 0.61 -13.79
C ALA A 73 6.08 -0.76 -13.13
N ARG A 74 7.13 -1.21 -12.41
CA ARG A 74 7.11 -2.50 -11.72
C ARG A 74 6.08 -2.55 -10.60
N VAL A 75 5.92 -1.49 -9.81
CA VAL A 75 4.91 -1.47 -8.73
C VAL A 75 3.49 -1.38 -9.29
N MET A 76 3.29 -0.77 -10.46
CA MET A 76 1.99 -0.78 -11.16
C MET A 76 1.60 -2.18 -11.63
N ASP A 77 2.54 -2.95 -12.19
CA ASP A 77 2.29 -4.36 -12.55
C ASP A 77 1.90 -5.20 -11.32
N LEU A 78 2.63 -5.02 -10.21
CA LEU A 78 2.35 -5.73 -8.95
C LEU A 78 1.00 -5.32 -8.35
N PHE A 79 0.64 -4.04 -8.48
CA PHE A 79 -0.66 -3.53 -8.07
C PHE A 79 -1.78 -4.21 -8.87
N GLU A 80 -1.68 -4.25 -10.20
CA GLU A 80 -2.69 -4.90 -11.05
C GLU A 80 -2.79 -6.41 -10.77
N GLU A 81 -1.65 -7.09 -10.56
CA GLU A 81 -1.64 -8.51 -10.17
C GLU A 81 -2.39 -8.75 -8.84
N ARG A 82 -2.23 -7.84 -7.87
CA ARG A 82 -2.81 -7.99 -6.53
C ARG A 82 -4.30 -7.61 -6.48
N PHE A 83 -4.69 -6.53 -7.15
CA PHE A 83 -6.04 -5.95 -7.05
C PHE A 83 -6.95 -6.30 -8.24
N GLY A 84 -6.40 -6.83 -9.34
CA GLY A 84 -7.14 -7.19 -10.54
C GLY A 84 -7.66 -5.98 -11.35
N VAL A 85 -7.19 -4.78 -11.01
CA VAL A 85 -7.48 -3.51 -11.69
C VAL A 85 -6.22 -2.65 -11.72
N THR A 86 -6.10 -1.78 -12.72
CA THR A 86 -4.97 -0.84 -12.79
C THR A 86 -5.06 0.21 -11.68
N PHE A 87 -3.91 0.79 -11.30
CA PHE A 87 -3.85 1.86 -10.30
C PHE A 87 -4.71 3.08 -10.71
N GLY A 88 -4.73 3.42 -12.01
CA GLY A 88 -5.55 4.50 -12.54
C GLY A 88 -7.06 4.22 -12.46
N GLU A 89 -7.48 2.97 -12.68
CA GLU A 89 -8.88 2.56 -12.49
C GLU A 89 -9.29 2.60 -11.01
N ALA A 90 -8.45 2.08 -10.12
CA ALA A 90 -8.73 2.03 -8.68
C ALA A 90 -8.82 3.44 -8.05
N THR A 91 -7.99 4.38 -8.50
CA THR A 91 -7.90 5.72 -7.91
C THR A 91 -8.64 6.81 -8.70
N GLY A 92 -9.12 6.49 -9.90
CA GLY A 92 -9.66 7.48 -10.83
C GLY A 92 -8.59 8.39 -11.46
N HIS A 93 -7.30 8.13 -11.24
CA HIS A 93 -6.20 8.83 -11.90
C HIS A 93 -5.93 8.24 -13.29
N GLN A 94 -6.77 8.63 -14.25
CA GLN A 94 -6.48 8.39 -15.67
C GLN A 94 -5.58 9.53 -16.17
N HIS A 95 -4.36 9.19 -16.61
CA HIS A 95 -3.44 10.10 -17.26
C HIS A 95 -3.41 9.89 -18.77
#